data_AF-A0A930B2N0-F1
#
_entry.id   AF-A0A930B2N0-F1
#
_cell.length_a   1.000
_cell.length_b   1.000
_cell.length_c   1.000
_cell.angle_alpha   90.00
_cell.angle_beta   90.00
_cell.angle_gamma   90.00
#
_symmetry.space_group_name_H-M   'P 1'
#
loop_
_entity.id
_entity.type
_entity.pdbx_description
1 polymer ?
#
loop_
_entity_poly.entity_id
_entity_poly.type
_entity_poly.pdbx_seq_one_letter_code
_entity_poly.pdbx_strand_id
1 'polypeptide(L)'
;KYVHTINPKTGRPQPSNLLSATVIAPSAMLADGYATTLMALGGIEKAKDFLAQHKELKAVLLYSDEAHKGQIQKYVTENLTVEFENQTLSEN
;
A
#
# COMPACT_ATOMS: atom_id res chain seq x y z
N LYS A 1 -14.43 -11.48 -7.75
CA LYS A 1 -13.27 -10.59 -7.44
C LYS A 1 -12.04 -11.24 -8.06
N TYR A 2 -11.64 -10.82 -9.26
CA TYR A 2 -10.44 -11.33 -9.94
C TYR A 2 -9.23 -10.54 -9.45
N VAL A 3 -8.20 -11.22 -8.96
CA VAL A 3 -6.98 -10.61 -8.42
C VAL A 3 -5.87 -10.79 -9.44
N HIS A 4 -5.26 -9.69 -9.90
CA HIS A 4 -4.25 -9.71 -10.97
C HIS A 4 -2.81 -9.86 -10.44
N THR A 5 -2.62 -9.93 -9.12
CA THR A 5 -1.31 -10.06 -8.49
C THR A 5 -1.05 -11.52 -8.10
N ILE A 6 -0.11 -12.17 -8.81
CA ILE A 6 0.29 -13.56 -8.60
C ILE A 6 1.41 -13.58 -7.54
N ASN A 7 1.25 -14.37 -6.48
CA ASN A 7 2.31 -14.58 -5.50
C ASN A 7 3.42 -15.46 -6.12
N PRO A 8 4.66 -14.97 -6.23
CA PRO A 8 5.76 -15.70 -6.88
C PRO A 8 6.25 -16.93 -6.10
N LYS A 9 5.98 -17.03 -4.80
CA LYS A 9 6.31 -18.22 -3.98
C LYS A 9 5.32 -19.35 -4.14
N THR A 10 4.05 -19.06 -4.45
CA THR A 10 2.97 -20.07 -4.47
C THR A 10 2.36 -20.27 -5.85
N GLY A 11 2.69 -19.41 -6.83
CA GLY A 11 2.15 -19.47 -8.19
C GLY A 11 0.64 -19.19 -8.27
N ARG A 12 0.04 -18.66 -7.20
CA ARG A 12 -1.41 -18.43 -7.09
C ARG A 12 -1.73 -16.95 -6.88
N PRO A 13 -2.89 -16.47 -7.33
CA PRO A 13 -3.37 -15.14 -6.95
C PRO A 13 -3.53 -15.12 -5.43
N GLN A 14 -2.69 -14.36 -4.74
CA GLN A 14 -2.86 -14.18 -3.31
C GLN A 14 -3.79 -12.97 -3.12
N PRO A 15 -4.93 -13.13 -2.44
CA PRO A 15 -5.70 -11.98 -2.01
C PRO A 15 -4.84 -11.15 -1.07
N SER A 16 -4.30 -10.05 -1.59
CA SER A 16 -3.71 -8.98 -0.80
C SER A 16 -4.82 -8.01 -0.46
N ASN A 17 -4.91 -7.63 0.81
CA ASN A 17 -5.76 -6.53 1.23
C ASN A 17 -5.16 -5.16 0.88
N LEU A 18 -3.88 -5.12 0.50
CA LEU A 18 -3.19 -3.91 0.08
C LEU A 18 -3.57 -3.56 -1.37
N LEU A 19 -4.18 -2.39 -1.54
CA LEU A 19 -4.73 -1.87 -2.79
C LEU A 19 -3.73 -0.99 -3.56
N SER A 20 -2.94 -0.21 -2.84
CA SER A 20 -1.93 0.69 -3.42
C SER A 20 -0.77 0.91 -2.46
N ALA A 21 0.43 1.11 -3.01
CA ALA A 21 1.62 1.52 -2.30
C ALA A 21 2.29 2.68 -3.03
N THR A 22 2.27 3.85 -2.41
CA THR A 22 2.97 5.04 -2.87
C THR A 22 4.23 5.20 -2.03
N VAL A 23 5.38 5.34 -2.67
CA VAL A 23 6.67 5.56 -1.99
C VAL A 23 7.29 6.87 -2.47
N ILE A 24 7.81 7.64 -1.52
CA ILE A 24 8.52 8.89 -1.76
C ILE A 24 10.00 8.62 -1.49
N ALA A 25 10.80 8.68 -2.56
CA ALA A 25 12.24 8.45 -2.51
C ALA A 25 12.99 9.49 -3.37
N PRO A 26 14.31 9.67 -3.20
CA PRO A 26 15.11 10.64 -3.97
C PRO A 26 15.15 10.37 -5.48
N SER A 27 14.83 9.16 -5.92
CA SER A 27 14.78 8.80 -7.34
C SER A 27 13.54 7.94 -7.64
N ALA A 28 13.03 8.09 -8.86
CA ALA A 28 11.89 7.31 -9.35
C ALA A 28 12.20 5.80 -9.34
N MET A 29 13.43 5.40 -9.65
CA MET A 29 13.85 4.00 -9.64
C MET A 29 13.77 3.39 -8.23
N LEU A 30 14.20 4.13 -7.21
CA LEU A 30 14.08 3.66 -5.82
C LEU A 30 12.61 3.60 -5.39
N ALA A 31 11.83 4.64 -5.69
CA ALA A 31 10.40 4.66 -5.36
C ALA A 31 9.66 3.46 -5.98
N ASP A 32 9.90 3.18 -7.26
CA ASP A 32 9.29 2.06 -7.98
C ASP A 32 9.72 0.69 -7.44
N GLY A 33 11.02 0.53 -7.14
CA GLY A 33 11.55 -0.69 -6.54
C GLY A 33 10.94 -0.98 -5.16
N TYR A 34 10.82 0.03 -4.30
CA TYR A 34 10.19 -0.12 -2.99
C TYR A 34 8.68 -0.35 -3.11
N ALA A 35 7.98 0.38 -3.98
CA ALA A 35 6.55 0.17 -4.21
C ALA A 35 6.26 -1.27 -4.67
N THR A 36 7.03 -1.76 -5.65
CA THR A 36 6.96 -3.15 -6.14
C THR A 36 7.23 -4.15 -5.01
N THR A 37 8.25 -3.89 -4.19
CA THR A 37 8.57 -4.75 -3.03
C THR A 37 7.40 -4.80 -2.05
N LEU A 38 6.83 -3.66 -1.67
CA LEU A 38 5.69 -3.58 -0.74
C LEU A 38 4.45 -4.31 -1.27
N MET A 39 4.17 -4.20 -2.58
CA MET A 39 3.10 -4.96 -3.24
C MET A 39 3.40 -6.47 -3.25
N ALA A 40 4.66 -6.87 -3.49
CA ALA A 40 5.08 -8.26 -3.62
C ALA A 40 5.18 -9.01 -2.27
N LEU A 41 5.39 -8.31 -1.15
CA LEU A 41 5.44 -8.92 0.20
C LEU A 41 4.15 -9.69 0.54
N GLY A 42 3.02 -9.31 -0.08
CA GLY A 42 1.78 -10.08 -0.04
C GLY A 42 0.82 -9.69 1.08
N GLY A 43 0.72 -8.40 1.41
CA GLY A 43 -0.30 -7.86 2.31
C GLY A 43 0.16 -6.66 3.15
N ILE A 44 -0.80 -5.97 3.75
CA ILE A 44 -0.54 -4.76 4.56
C ILE A 44 0.35 -5.03 5.77
N GLU A 45 0.19 -6.17 6.46
CA GLU A 45 0.93 -6.46 7.71
C GLU A 45 2.43 -6.54 7.46
N LYS A 46 2.84 -7.31 6.44
CA LYS A 46 4.26 -7.41 6.05
C LYS A 46 4.82 -6.09 5.51
N ALA A 47 3.99 -5.32 4.81
CA ALA A 47 4.39 -3.99 4.34
C ALA A 47 4.63 -3.03 5.52
N LYS A 48 3.78 -3.06 6.55
CA LYS A 48 3.98 -2.31 7.80
C LYS A 48 5.23 -2.77 8.54
N ASP A 49 5.47 -4.07 8.66
CA ASP A 49 6.68 -4.62 9.30
C ASP A 49 7.95 -4.16 8.58
N PHE A 50 7.94 -4.18 7.24
CA PHE A 50 9.05 -3.71 6.43
C PHE A 50 9.30 -2.21 6.66
N LEU A 51 8.24 -1.39 6.63
CA LEU A 51 8.35 0.05 6.88
C LEU A 51 8.76 0.38 8.33
N ALA A 52 8.41 -0.46 9.30
CA ALA A 52 8.86 -0.32 10.69
C ALA A 52 10.37 -0.56 10.85
N GLN A 53 10.95 -1.44 10.03
CA GLN A 53 12.40 -1.68 9.99
C GLN A 53 13.14 -0.62 9.17
N HIS A 54 12.48 -0.02 8.18
CA HIS A 54 13.03 0.97 7.26
C HIS A 54 12.45 2.38 7.51
N LYS A 55 12.78 2.96 8.67
CA LYS A 55 12.28 4.27 9.11
C LYS A 55 12.71 5.45 8.21
N GLU A 56 13.67 5.23 7.33
CA GLU A 56 14.10 6.17 6.30
C GLU A 56 13.10 6.30 5.15
N LEU A 57 12.24 5.29 4.94
CA LEU A 57 11.30 5.26 3.83
C LEU A 57 10.05 6.05 4.16
N LYS A 58 9.60 6.86 3.20
CA LYS A 58 8.34 7.60 3.26
C LYS A 58 7.34 6.89 2.37
N ALA A 59 6.27 6.37 2.94
CA ALA A 59 5.29 5.60 2.18
C ALA A 59 3.85 5.84 2.64
N VAL A 60 2.94 5.74 1.69
CA VAL A 60 1.49 5.74 1.89
C VAL A 60 0.94 4.45 1.32
N LEU A 61 0.26 3.68 2.17
CA LEU A 61 -0.35 2.42 1.82
C LEU A 61 -1.87 2.56 1.92
N LEU A 62 -2.58 2.13 0.88
CA LEU A 62 -4.04 2.04 0.89
C LEU A 62 -4.44 0.56 0.91
N TYR A 63 -5.34 0.18 1.80
CA TYR A 63 -5.77 -1.21 1.96
C TYR A 63 -7.25 -1.31 2.31
N SER A 64 -7.88 -2.44 2.01
CA SER A 64 -9.27 -2.73 2.41
C SER A 64 -9.28 -3.93 3.34
N ASP A 65 -9.82 -3.78 4.55
CA ASP A 65 -10.07 -4.92 5.43
C ASP A 65 -11.52 -5.40 5.35
N GLU A 66 -11.74 -6.64 5.79
CA GLU A 66 -13.09 -7.20 5.89
C GLU A 66 -13.86 -6.64 7.10
N ALA A 67 -13.16 -6.01 8.05
CA ALA A 67 -13.76 -5.37 9.22
C ALA A 67 -14.52 -4.08 8.85
N HIS A 68 -14.01 -3.31 7.89
CA HIS A 68 -14.60 -2.07 7.40
C HIS A 68 -15.09 -2.25 5.96
N LYS A 69 -15.96 -3.24 5.72
CA LYS A 69 -16.55 -3.55 4.41
C LYS A 69 -16.94 -2.29 3.63
N GLY A 70 -16.15 -1.98 2.60
CA GLY A 70 -16.38 -0.86 1.68
C GLY A 70 -15.59 0.42 1.98
N GLN A 71 -14.82 0.49 3.07
CA GLN A 71 -13.99 1.65 3.40
C GLN A 71 -12.52 1.37 3.16
N ILE A 72 -11.87 2.23 2.37
CA ILE A 72 -10.42 2.19 2.16
C ILE A 72 -9.74 2.73 3.41
N GLN A 73 -8.91 1.89 4.02
CA GLN A 73 -8.02 2.26 5.10
C GLN A 73 -6.70 2.77 4.54
N LYS A 74 -6.06 3.65 5.31
CA LYS A 74 -4.77 4.25 4.94
C LYS A 74 -3.75 4.05 6.06
N TYR A 75 -2.52 3.79 5.66
CA TYR A 75 -1.36 3.75 6.54
C TYR A 75 -0.30 4.70 5.98
N VAL A 76 0.27 5.54 6.83
CA VAL A 76 1.29 6.52 6.49
C VAL A 76 2.44 6.34 7.46
N THR A 77 3.67 6.36 6.95
CA THR A 77 4.87 6.28 7.78
C THR A 77 5.03 7.53 8.66
N GLU A 78 5.54 7.37 9.88
CA GLU A 78 5.64 8.46 10.88
C GLU A 78 6.49 9.66 10.40
N ASN A 79 7.43 9.40 9.49
CA ASN A 79 8.33 10.39 8.89
C ASN A 79 7.71 11.16 7.70
N LEU A 80 6.41 11.00 7.47
CA LEU A 80 5.68 11.62 6.36
C LEU A 80 4.35 12.20 6.84
N THR A 81 4.18 13.52 6.67
CA THR A 81 2.89 14.19 6.85
C THR A 81 2.17 14.23 5.51
N VAL A 82 0.95 13.71 5.45
CA VAL A 82 0.10 13.73 4.25
C VAL A 82 -1.26 14.31 4.60
N GLU A 83 -1.64 15.36 3.90
CA GLU A 83 -3.00 15.89 3.91
C GLU A 83 -3.80 15.21 2.82
N PHE A 84 -4.93 14.61 3.20
CA PHE A 84 -5.84 13.99 2.26
C PHE A 84 -7.03 14.93 2.10
N GLU A 85 -7.23 15.47 0.90
CA GLU A 85 -8.45 16.20 0.58
C GLU A 85 -9.62 15.21 0.46
N ASN A 86 -10.67 15.44 1.25
CA ASN A 86 -11.92 14.72 1.08
C ASN A 86 -12.64 15.34 -0.12
N GLN A 87 -12.54 14.72 -1.30
CA GLN A 87 -13.41 15.09 -2.41
C GLN A 87 -14.83 14.59 -2.12
N THR A 88 -15.68 15.49 -1.65
CA THR A 88 -17.13 15.30 -1.73
C THR A 88 -17.47 15.38 -3.21
N LEU A 89 -17.76 14.24 -3.84
CA LEU A 89 -18.33 14.22 -5.18
C LEU A 89 -19.67 14.97 -5.09
N SER A 90 -19.73 16.19 -5.62
CA SER A 90 -21.01 16.85 -5.86
C SER A 90 -21.74 16.01 -6.91
N GLU A 91 -22.80 15.33 -6.51
CA GLU A 91 -23.76 14.73 -7.43
C GLU A 91 -24.32 15.86 -8.32
N ASN A 92 -23.92 15.86 -9.59
CA ASN A 92 -24.57 16.61 -10.67
C ASN A 92 -25.34 15.63 -11.54
#